data_AF-A0A564XZL6-F1
#
_entry.id   AF-A0A564XZL6-F1
#
_cell.length_a   1.000
_cell.length_b   1.000
_cell.length_c   1.000
_cell.angle_alpha   90.00
_cell.angle_beta   90.00
_cell.angle_gamma   90.00
#
_symmetry.space_group_name_H-M   'P 1'
#
loop_
_entity.id
_entity.type
_entity.pdbx_description
1 polymer ?
#
loop_
_entity_poly.entity_id
_entity_poly.type
_entity_poly.pdbx_seq_one_letter_code
_entity_poly.pdbx_strand_id
1 'polypeptide(L)'
;MKIHPRFLWRWWLLAILFISVSPAESISENENYVWMTDPTTHKRYQVLKSSYDRDKAFVVGESTLSNRFTRQYLDSLANQCDAVIGPPSVFEFLNHTYLAVTEFCFHPDIYTYSFEIYLRLFETVRWEPYLIATLVAVAFTVARYICVISLLRTRIGKKFNTEQSQKKAMTPLWNTISYAFLFSVEAFTLYNYGYNDFIYPLCIFKEIHFRHGYFDDPTPLQYYWLYMFQIGYYVHSFYATIRLDVKRKDTYVILIHHVLTIALLSFSFFAKFHRIGLMVLFLHDISDVILELGKFLIALRSNYPEYASTLEHVANFLFAIFVLSW
;
A
#
# COMPACT_ATOMS: atom_id res chain seq x y z
N MET A 1 8.30 -7.18 33.60
CA MET A 1 8.85 -6.02 32.87
C MET A 1 8.52 -4.75 33.66
N LYS A 2 9.43 -4.22 34.50
CA LYS A 2 9.26 -2.90 35.14
C LYS A 2 9.88 -1.86 34.22
N ILE A 3 9.05 -1.11 33.50
CA ILE A 3 9.50 0.02 32.69
C ILE A 3 9.34 1.29 33.54
N HIS A 4 10.42 2.06 33.67
CA HIS A 4 10.42 3.33 34.37
C HIS A 4 9.56 4.36 33.62
N PRO A 5 8.52 4.95 34.25
CA PRO A 5 7.56 5.84 33.59
C PRO A 5 8.12 7.22 33.20
N ARG A 6 9.41 7.47 33.38
CA ARG A 6 10.02 8.80 33.19
C ARG A 6 10.70 9.00 31.83
N PHE A 7 10.76 7.98 30.97
CA PHE A 7 11.44 8.08 29.66
C PHE A 7 10.48 8.37 28.49
N LEU A 8 9.18 8.11 28.66
CA LEU A 8 8.17 8.41 27.65
C LEU A 8 8.01 9.93 27.46
N TRP A 9 7.96 10.71 28.54
CA TRP A 9 7.61 12.13 28.49
C TRP A 9 8.57 13.05 27.70
N ARG A 10 9.85 12.70 27.56
CA ARG A 10 10.85 13.58 26.91
C ARG A 10 10.75 13.62 25.38
N TRP A 11 10.11 12.64 24.75
CA TRP A 11 9.90 12.63 23.30
C TRP A 11 8.51 13.14 22.89
N TRP A 12 7.53 13.11 23.80
CA TRP A 12 6.17 13.62 23.55
C TRP A 12 6.11 15.15 23.40
N LEU A 13 6.98 15.90 24.09
CA LEU A 13 7.01 17.36 23.98
C LEU A 13 7.55 17.85 22.62
N LEU A 14 8.44 17.10 21.97
CA LEU A 14 8.92 17.44 20.64
C LEU A 14 7.89 17.14 19.55
N ALA A 15 7.06 16.11 19.73
CA ALA A 15 5.97 15.80 18.80
C ALA A 15 4.77 16.76 18.91
N ILE A 16 4.50 17.29 20.12
CA ILE A 16 3.39 18.22 20.37
C ILE A 16 3.78 19.67 20.07
N LEU A 17 5.07 20.05 20.19
CA LEU A 17 5.55 21.39 19.81
C LEU A 17 5.64 21.60 18.28
N PHE A 18 5.47 20.56 17.46
CA PHE A 18 5.34 20.69 16.00
C PHE A 18 3.88 20.74 15.52
N ILE A 19 2.89 20.70 16.43
CA ILE A 19 1.46 20.82 16.10
C ILE A 19 1.02 22.30 15.96
N SER A 20 1.90 23.25 16.26
CA SER A 20 1.64 24.68 16.09
C SER A 20 2.76 25.33 15.28
N VAL A 21 2.86 25.00 13.99
CA VAL A 21 3.15 25.89 12.85
C VAL A 21 3.13 24.96 11.63
N SER A 22 1.94 24.65 11.13
CA SER A 22 1.82 24.67 9.66
C SER A 22 1.80 26.15 9.32
N PRO A 23 2.72 26.67 8.47
CA PRO A 23 2.33 27.84 7.74
C PRO A 23 1.10 27.39 6.98
N ALA A 24 -0.06 27.96 7.31
CA ALA A 24 -1.03 28.17 6.26
C ALA A 24 -0.22 28.86 5.16
N GLU A 25 0.10 28.15 4.09
CA GLU A 25 0.51 28.81 2.86
C GLU A 25 -0.64 29.78 2.61
N SER A 26 -0.38 31.04 2.95
CA SER A 26 -1.22 32.15 2.56
C SER A 26 -1.31 32.01 1.05
N ILE A 27 -2.48 31.57 0.58
CA ILE A 27 -2.81 31.48 -0.84
C ILE A 27 -2.46 32.85 -1.41
N SER A 28 -1.31 32.93 -2.07
CA SER A 28 -0.85 34.19 -2.63
C SER A 28 -1.87 34.56 -3.70
N GLU A 29 -2.36 35.80 -3.66
CA GLU A 29 -3.40 36.34 -4.55
C GLU A 29 -3.01 36.37 -6.05
N ASN A 30 -2.00 35.59 -6.48
CA ASN A 30 -1.41 35.65 -7.82
C ASN A 30 -1.16 34.26 -8.46
N GLU A 31 -1.85 33.22 -8.01
CA GLU A 31 -1.85 31.93 -8.71
C GLU A 31 -2.80 31.99 -9.92
N ASN A 32 -2.27 32.42 -11.06
CA ASN A 32 -2.99 32.36 -12.32
C ASN A 32 -3.23 30.88 -12.70
N TYR A 33 -4.48 30.50 -12.92
CA TYR A 33 -4.84 29.19 -13.46
C TYR A 33 -4.86 29.23 -14.99
N VAL A 34 -4.43 28.15 -15.61
CA VAL A 34 -4.52 27.93 -17.06
C VAL A 34 -5.64 26.93 -17.33
N TRP A 35 -6.54 27.30 -18.22
CA TRP A 35 -7.55 26.37 -18.72
C TRP A 35 -6.95 25.41 -19.73
N MET A 36 -7.17 24.13 -19.51
CA MET A 36 -6.80 23.07 -20.44
C MET A 36 -8.02 22.25 -20.82
N THR A 37 -7.93 21.56 -21.95
CA THR A 37 -8.93 20.60 -22.42
C THR A 37 -8.22 19.28 -22.58
N ASP A 38 -8.76 18.24 -21.94
CA ASP A 38 -8.24 16.89 -22.09
C ASP A 38 -8.48 16.41 -23.53
N PRO A 39 -7.45 15.97 -24.27
CA PRO A 39 -7.59 15.59 -25.67
C PRO A 39 -8.45 14.35 -25.87
N THR A 40 -8.53 13.47 -24.86
CA THR A 40 -9.26 12.19 -24.92
C THR A 40 -10.70 12.34 -24.46
N THR A 41 -10.94 13.05 -23.35
CA THR A 41 -12.27 13.18 -22.75
C THR A 41 -13.00 14.47 -23.17
N HIS A 42 -12.30 15.41 -23.81
CA HIS A 42 -12.78 16.76 -24.14
C HIS A 42 -13.28 17.57 -22.93
N LYS A 43 -13.00 17.11 -21.70
CA LYS A 43 -13.37 17.82 -20.48
C LYS A 43 -12.39 18.97 -20.24
N ARG A 44 -12.93 20.13 -19.84
CA ARG A 44 -12.13 21.28 -19.44
C ARG A 44 -11.74 21.15 -17.97
N TYR A 45 -10.48 21.43 -17.67
CA TYR A 45 -9.93 21.46 -16.31
C TYR A 45 -8.99 22.64 -16.14
N GLN A 46 -8.73 23.01 -14.88
CA GLN A 46 -7.82 24.10 -14.53
C GLN A 46 -6.53 23.50 -13.98
N VAL A 47 -5.40 24.07 -14.41
CA VAL A 47 -4.07 23.71 -13.90
C VAL A 47 -3.41 24.97 -13.39
N LEU A 48 -2.73 24.86 -12.26
CA LEU A 48 -1.92 25.96 -11.75
C LEU A 48 -0.84 26.34 -12.78
N LYS A 49 -0.65 27.64 -13.06
CA LYS A 49 0.35 28.07 -14.06
C LYS A 49 1.75 27.52 -13.77
N SER A 50 2.14 27.45 -12.50
CA SER A 50 3.44 26.91 -12.09
C SER A 50 3.58 25.41 -12.42
N SER A 51 2.53 24.61 -12.23
CA SER A 51 2.52 23.21 -12.62
C SER A 51 2.49 23.04 -14.13
N TYR A 52 1.69 23.84 -14.82
CA TYR A 52 1.68 23.88 -16.28
C TYR A 52 3.09 24.12 -16.84
N ASP A 53 3.83 25.08 -16.30
CA ASP A 53 5.17 25.39 -16.79
C ASP A 53 6.21 24.30 -16.46
N ARG A 54 6.10 23.63 -15.29
CA ARG A 54 6.96 22.47 -14.93
C ARG A 54 6.67 21.24 -15.77
N ASP A 55 5.39 20.94 -15.99
CA ASP A 55 4.97 19.67 -16.60
C ASP A 55 5.25 19.62 -18.11
N LYS A 56 5.43 20.78 -18.78
CA LYS A 56 5.82 20.89 -20.19
C LYS A 56 7.01 20.03 -20.59
N ALA A 57 7.93 19.77 -19.67
CA ALA A 57 9.17 19.05 -19.96
C ALA A 57 8.95 17.57 -20.26
N PHE A 58 7.83 16.98 -19.79
CA PHE A 58 7.55 15.55 -19.96
C PHE A 58 6.15 15.23 -20.52
N VAL A 59 5.26 16.22 -20.63
CA VAL A 59 3.99 16.03 -21.33
C VAL A 59 4.28 15.89 -22.81
N VAL A 60 4.26 14.65 -23.30
CA VAL A 60 4.31 14.37 -24.73
C VAL A 60 2.97 14.83 -25.33
N GLY A 61 3.04 15.49 -26.50
CA GLY A 61 1.85 15.90 -27.24
C GLY A 61 0.95 14.71 -27.61
N GLU A 62 -0.18 14.98 -28.26
CA GLU A 62 -1.17 13.97 -28.67
C GLU A 62 -0.49 12.68 -29.16
N SER A 63 -0.78 11.56 -28.48
CA SER A 63 -0.07 10.30 -28.72
C SER A 63 -0.03 10.00 -30.23
N THR A 64 1.14 9.61 -30.74
CA THR A 64 1.26 9.16 -32.15
C THR A 64 0.53 7.84 -32.41
N LEU A 65 -0.18 7.31 -31.42
CA LEU A 65 -0.91 6.05 -31.48
C LEU A 65 -2.01 6.07 -32.56
N SER A 66 -2.67 7.22 -32.73
CA SER A 66 -3.65 7.45 -33.81
C SER A 66 -3.05 7.33 -35.21
N ASN A 67 -1.74 7.58 -35.34
CA ASN A 67 -1.00 7.44 -36.59
C ASN A 67 -0.45 6.02 -36.79
N ARG A 68 -0.32 5.23 -35.72
CA ARG A 68 0.28 3.88 -35.75
C ARG A 68 -0.75 2.77 -35.91
N PHE A 69 -1.95 2.95 -35.38
CA PHE A 69 -3.01 1.94 -35.41
C PHE A 69 -4.31 2.52 -35.97
N THR A 70 -5.05 1.68 -36.70
CA THR A 70 -6.33 2.07 -37.30
C THR A 70 -7.34 2.46 -36.22
N ARG A 71 -8.19 3.46 -36.50
CA ARG A 71 -9.26 3.91 -35.58
C ARG A 71 -10.15 2.74 -35.12
N GLN A 72 -10.51 1.83 -36.01
CA GLN A 72 -11.24 0.60 -35.69
C GLN A 72 -10.53 -0.33 -34.70
N TYR A 73 -9.20 -0.44 -34.76
CA TYR A 73 -8.42 -1.25 -33.83
C TYR A 73 -8.39 -0.61 -32.44
N LEU A 74 -8.16 0.70 -32.38
CA LEU A 74 -8.20 1.46 -31.14
C LEU A 74 -9.60 1.45 -30.51
N ASP A 75 -10.66 1.57 -31.31
CA ASP A 75 -12.04 1.46 -30.86
C ASP A 75 -12.36 0.03 -30.38
N SER A 76 -11.84 -1.01 -31.06
CA SER A 76 -11.97 -2.40 -30.61
C SER A 76 -11.27 -2.64 -29.27
N LEU A 77 -10.09 -2.06 -29.05
CA LEU A 77 -9.33 -2.19 -27.82
C LEU A 77 -9.97 -1.40 -26.67
N ALA A 78 -10.43 -0.17 -26.95
CA ALA A 78 -11.18 0.65 -25.99
C ALA A 78 -12.49 -0.04 -25.60
N ASN A 79 -13.21 -0.61 -26.57
CA ASN A 79 -14.41 -1.40 -26.30
C ASN A 79 -14.09 -2.68 -25.55
N GLN A 80 -12.90 -3.29 -25.68
CA GLN A 80 -12.51 -4.44 -24.85
C GLN A 80 -12.27 -4.06 -23.39
N CYS A 81 -11.81 -2.83 -23.10
CA CYS A 81 -11.74 -2.33 -21.72
C CYS A 81 -13.12 -2.23 -21.06
N ASP A 82 -14.13 -1.85 -21.84
CA ASP A 82 -15.46 -1.51 -21.34
C ASP A 82 -16.50 -2.64 -21.56
N ALA A 83 -16.19 -3.63 -22.42
CA ALA A 83 -17.00 -4.81 -22.70
C ALA A 83 -16.74 -5.92 -21.68
N VAL A 84 -17.29 -5.74 -20.48
CA VAL A 84 -17.36 -6.78 -19.45
C VAL A 84 -18.42 -7.82 -19.86
N ILE A 85 -18.00 -8.93 -20.49
CA ILE A 85 -18.93 -10.00 -20.92
C ILE A 85 -19.03 -11.16 -19.90
N GLY A 86 -18.17 -11.19 -18.88
CA GLY A 86 -18.16 -12.22 -17.84
C GLY A 86 -16.73 -12.63 -17.46
N PRO A 87 -16.50 -13.20 -16.26
CA PRO A 87 -15.15 -13.41 -15.74
C PRO A 87 -14.30 -14.20 -16.75
N PRO A 88 -13.08 -13.72 -17.06
CA PRO A 88 -12.25 -14.35 -18.08
C PRO A 88 -11.80 -15.73 -17.62
N SER A 89 -11.48 -16.59 -18.58
CA SER A 89 -10.76 -17.83 -18.26
C SER A 89 -9.37 -17.52 -17.68
N VAL A 90 -8.76 -18.45 -16.95
CA VAL A 90 -7.40 -18.25 -16.40
C VAL A 90 -6.39 -17.88 -17.49
N PHE A 91 -6.47 -18.54 -18.65
CA PHE A 91 -5.57 -18.23 -19.78
C PHE A 91 -5.82 -16.84 -20.37
N GLU A 92 -7.07 -16.42 -20.44
CA GLU A 92 -7.45 -15.08 -20.90
C GLU A 92 -7.01 -14.01 -19.91
N PHE A 93 -7.19 -14.23 -18.61
CA PHE A 93 -6.67 -13.36 -17.56
C PHE A 93 -5.15 -13.18 -17.65
N LEU A 94 -4.41 -14.28 -17.81
CA LEU A 94 -2.96 -14.25 -17.96
C LEU A 94 -2.54 -13.52 -19.24
N ASN A 95 -3.24 -13.74 -20.36
CA ASN A 95 -2.98 -13.06 -21.62
C ASN A 95 -3.25 -11.55 -21.52
N HIS A 96 -4.37 -11.14 -20.93
CA HIS A 96 -4.70 -9.73 -20.71
C HIS A 96 -3.71 -9.04 -19.77
N THR A 97 -3.28 -9.73 -18.71
CA THR A 97 -2.22 -9.25 -17.81
C THR A 97 -0.91 -9.05 -18.58
N TYR A 98 -0.51 -10.04 -19.38
CA TYR A 98 0.70 -9.98 -20.20
C TYR A 98 0.66 -8.80 -21.19
N LEU A 99 -0.47 -8.62 -21.89
CA LEU A 99 -0.65 -7.50 -22.82
C LEU A 99 -0.56 -6.16 -22.10
N ALA A 100 -1.27 -5.98 -20.99
CA ALA A 100 -1.25 -4.74 -20.22
C ALA A 100 0.16 -4.37 -19.73
N VAL A 101 0.88 -5.34 -19.17
CA VAL A 101 2.26 -5.14 -18.69
C VAL A 101 3.20 -4.87 -19.86
N THR A 102 3.05 -5.58 -20.97
CA THR A 102 3.88 -5.36 -22.17
C THR A 102 3.66 -3.97 -22.74
N GLU A 103 2.40 -3.53 -22.82
CA GLU A 103 2.05 -2.19 -23.29
C GLU A 103 2.69 -1.12 -22.38
N PHE A 104 2.49 -1.24 -21.07
CA PHE A 104 3.05 -0.30 -20.08
C PHE A 104 4.58 -0.23 -20.12
N CYS A 105 5.26 -1.38 -20.20
CA CYS A 105 6.72 -1.43 -20.10
C CYS A 105 7.45 -1.11 -21.41
N PHE A 106 6.87 -1.43 -22.58
CA PHE A 106 7.56 -1.39 -23.86
C PHE A 106 7.01 -0.37 -24.87
N HIS A 107 6.02 0.45 -24.49
CA HIS A 107 5.48 1.53 -25.33
C HIS A 107 5.69 2.92 -24.70
N PRO A 108 6.93 3.46 -24.71
CA PRO A 108 7.23 4.80 -24.18
C PRO A 108 6.43 5.94 -24.85
N ASP A 109 5.94 5.73 -26.07
CA ASP A 109 5.12 6.69 -26.80
C ASP A 109 3.73 6.92 -26.17
N ILE A 110 3.29 5.98 -25.31
CA ILE A 110 2.01 6.02 -24.60
C ILE A 110 2.27 6.27 -23.10
N TYR A 111 3.17 5.49 -22.52
CA TYR A 111 3.55 5.54 -21.11
C TYR A 111 4.95 6.12 -20.99
N THR A 112 5.01 7.45 -20.97
CA THR A 112 6.29 8.16 -20.97
C THR A 112 7.04 7.89 -19.68
N TYR A 113 8.31 7.53 -19.80
CA TYR A 113 9.26 7.48 -18.70
C TYR A 113 10.43 8.40 -19.06
N SER A 114 10.62 9.44 -18.25
CA SER A 114 11.70 10.41 -18.46
C SER A 114 12.24 10.86 -17.10
N PHE A 115 13.48 11.33 -17.07
CA PHE A 115 14.10 11.80 -15.84
C PHE A 115 13.31 12.96 -15.20
N GLU A 116 12.71 13.80 -16.04
CA GLU A 116 11.87 14.94 -15.68
C GLU A 116 10.60 14.51 -14.94
N ILE A 117 9.99 13.37 -15.30
CA ILE A 117 8.84 12.79 -14.58
C ILE A 117 9.26 12.40 -13.16
N TYR A 118 10.41 11.74 -13.02
CA TYR A 118 10.91 11.34 -11.70
C TYR A 118 11.28 12.56 -10.85
N LEU A 119 11.90 13.59 -11.43
CA LEU A 119 12.14 14.86 -10.73
C LEU A 119 10.83 15.49 -10.27
N ARG A 120 9.83 15.59 -11.16
CA ARG A 120 8.52 16.14 -10.82
C ARG A 120 7.84 15.34 -9.72
N LEU A 121 7.96 14.01 -9.74
CA LEU A 121 7.47 13.13 -8.69
C LEU A 121 8.16 13.40 -7.34
N PHE A 122 9.48 13.62 -7.32
CA PHE A 122 10.16 13.96 -6.06
C PHE A 122 9.69 15.32 -5.50
N GLU A 123 9.38 16.29 -6.35
CA GLU A 123 8.83 17.59 -5.93
C GLU A 123 7.41 17.50 -5.35
N THR A 124 6.65 16.45 -5.68
CA THR A 124 5.27 16.28 -5.20
C THR A 124 5.20 15.61 -3.84
N VAL A 125 6.34 15.12 -3.33
CA VAL A 125 6.42 14.53 -1.99
C VAL A 125 6.03 15.57 -0.95
N ARG A 126 4.93 15.28 -0.24
CA ARG A 126 4.42 16.10 0.88
C ARG A 126 4.66 15.39 2.20
N TRP A 127 4.85 16.16 3.26
CA TRP A 127 5.04 15.63 4.61
C TRP A 127 3.73 15.28 5.32
N GLU A 128 2.61 15.89 4.95
CA GLU A 128 1.31 15.66 5.57
C GLU A 128 0.89 14.18 5.60
N PRO A 129 0.95 13.41 4.48
CA PRO A 129 0.63 11.98 4.51
C PRO A 129 1.53 11.20 5.48
N TYR A 130 2.81 11.56 5.61
CA TYR A 130 3.72 10.90 6.54
C TYR A 130 3.42 11.22 8.00
N LEU A 131 2.93 12.42 8.31
CA LEU A 131 2.43 12.75 9.65
C LEU A 131 1.22 11.91 10.00
N ILE A 132 0.25 11.78 9.08
CA ILE A 132 -0.92 10.92 9.26
C ILE A 132 -0.52 9.45 9.40
N ALA A 133 0.34 8.93 8.53
CA ALA A 133 0.83 7.56 8.61
C ALA A 133 1.59 7.31 9.94
N THR A 134 2.30 8.30 10.47
CA THR A 134 2.95 8.20 11.78
C THR A 134 1.93 8.12 12.92
N LEU A 135 0.85 8.90 12.87
CA LEU A 135 -0.24 8.80 13.83
C LEU A 135 -0.91 7.43 13.78
N VAL A 136 -1.12 6.89 12.57
CA VAL A 136 -1.61 5.53 12.35
C VAL A 136 -0.64 4.49 12.93
N ALA A 137 0.67 4.65 12.75
CA ALA A 137 1.68 3.77 13.33
C ALA A 137 1.66 3.78 14.88
N VAL A 138 1.43 4.95 15.47
CA VAL A 138 1.22 5.07 16.93
C VAL A 138 -0.04 4.33 17.35
N ALA A 139 -1.14 4.48 16.60
CA ALA A 139 -2.39 3.76 16.87
C ALA A 139 -2.19 2.24 16.81
N PHE A 140 -1.49 1.70 15.79
CA PHE A 140 -1.12 0.29 15.72
C PHE A 140 -0.26 -0.13 16.93
N THR A 141 0.70 0.69 17.35
CA THR A 141 1.53 0.39 18.52
C THR A 141 0.72 0.31 19.81
N VAL A 142 -0.22 1.22 20.01
CA VAL A 142 -1.12 1.22 21.17
C VAL A 142 -2.07 0.02 21.10
N ALA A 143 -2.66 -0.25 19.94
CA ALA A 143 -3.53 -1.40 19.73
C ALA A 143 -2.80 -2.73 19.97
N ARG A 144 -1.54 -2.85 19.55
CA ARG A 144 -0.68 -4.00 19.87
C ARG A 144 -0.55 -4.20 21.38
N TYR A 145 -0.26 -3.12 22.09
CA TYR A 145 -0.10 -3.17 23.55
C TYR A 145 -1.41 -3.62 24.24
N ILE A 146 -2.55 -3.08 23.81
CA ILE A 146 -3.88 -3.47 24.31
C ILE A 146 -4.16 -4.95 23.98
N CYS A 147 -3.86 -5.39 22.77
CA CYS A 147 -4.03 -6.79 22.33
C CYS A 147 -3.24 -7.75 23.22
N VAL A 148 -1.96 -7.45 23.44
CA VAL A 148 -1.07 -8.25 24.30
C VAL A 148 -1.61 -8.33 25.72
N ILE A 149 -1.96 -7.20 26.34
CA ILE A 149 -2.51 -7.20 27.72
C ILE A 149 -3.82 -7.98 27.80
N SER A 150 -4.71 -7.75 26.83
CA SER A 150 -6.02 -8.40 26.80
C SER A 150 -5.87 -9.90 26.72
N LEU A 151 -4.97 -10.41 25.84
CA LEU A 151 -4.74 -11.84 25.72
C LEU A 151 -4.06 -12.42 26.96
N LEU A 152 -3.04 -11.77 27.51
CA LEU A 152 -2.34 -12.22 28.72
C LEU A 152 -3.26 -12.33 29.95
N ARG A 153 -4.37 -11.57 29.98
CA ARG A 153 -5.40 -11.68 31.03
C ARG A 153 -6.29 -12.92 30.89
N THR A 154 -6.42 -13.48 29.68
CA THR A 154 -7.27 -14.66 29.41
C THR A 154 -6.69 -15.95 29.98
N ARG A 155 -7.52 -17.01 30.04
CA ARG A 155 -7.04 -18.36 30.38
C ARG A 155 -5.94 -18.84 29.44
N ILE A 156 -5.95 -18.37 28.18
CA ILE A 156 -4.96 -18.76 27.19
C ILE A 156 -3.61 -18.11 27.49
N GLY A 157 -3.62 -16.80 27.64
CA GLY A 157 -2.42 -16.01 27.89
C GLY A 157 -1.70 -16.35 29.21
N LYS A 158 -2.44 -16.78 30.24
CA LYS A 158 -1.86 -17.18 31.54
C LYS A 158 -0.91 -18.38 31.47
N LYS A 159 -0.96 -19.20 30.41
CA LYS A 159 -0.01 -20.31 30.21
C LYS A 159 1.35 -19.86 29.66
N PHE A 160 1.47 -18.61 29.21
CA PHE A 160 2.71 -18.04 28.69
C PHE A 160 3.49 -17.39 29.83
N ASN A 161 4.32 -18.18 30.51
CA ASN A 161 4.94 -17.79 31.78
C ASN A 161 6.23 -16.98 31.59
N THR A 162 6.92 -17.16 30.45
CA THR A 162 8.21 -16.51 30.16
C THR A 162 8.03 -15.39 29.13
N GLU A 163 8.79 -14.31 29.30
CA GLU A 163 8.77 -13.17 28.36
C GLU A 163 9.07 -13.62 26.92
N GLN A 164 9.97 -14.58 26.76
CA GLN A 164 10.32 -15.14 25.46
C GLN A 164 9.15 -15.93 24.83
N SER A 165 8.45 -16.75 25.61
CA SER A 165 7.26 -17.49 25.15
C SER A 165 6.13 -16.53 24.78
N GLN A 166 5.91 -15.49 25.59
CA GLN A 166 4.95 -14.42 25.31
C GLN A 166 5.28 -13.73 23.98
N LYS A 167 6.51 -13.22 23.78
CA LYS A 167 6.88 -12.54 22.52
C LYS A 167 6.78 -13.47 21.30
N LYS A 168 7.12 -14.75 21.45
CA LYS A 168 7.06 -15.74 20.36
C LYS A 168 5.63 -16.02 19.89
N ALA A 169 4.64 -15.91 20.78
CA ALA A 169 3.22 -16.09 20.43
C ALA A 169 2.51 -14.78 20.12
N MET A 170 2.79 -13.70 20.85
CA MET A 170 2.06 -12.44 20.71
C MET A 170 2.41 -11.67 19.45
N THR A 171 3.66 -11.76 18.99
CA THR A 171 4.10 -11.11 17.75
C THR A 171 3.33 -11.65 16.54
N PRO A 172 3.31 -12.99 16.27
CA PRO A 172 2.57 -13.51 15.13
C PRO A 172 1.05 -13.34 15.28
N LEU A 173 0.50 -13.39 16.51
CA LEU A 173 -0.91 -13.07 16.73
C LEU A 173 -1.23 -11.63 16.31
N TRP A 174 -0.43 -10.67 16.76
CA TRP A 174 -0.61 -9.27 16.42
C TRP A 174 -0.51 -9.02 14.91
N ASN A 175 0.50 -9.61 14.27
CA ASN A 175 0.68 -9.51 12.83
C ASN A 175 -0.52 -10.12 12.10
N THR A 176 -1.01 -11.29 12.53
CA THR A 176 -2.22 -11.92 11.94
C THR A 176 -3.42 -10.99 11.99
N ILE A 177 -3.69 -10.37 13.15
CA ILE A 177 -4.82 -9.44 13.33
C ILE A 177 -4.62 -8.20 12.45
N SER A 178 -3.40 -7.67 12.40
CA SER A 178 -3.10 -6.45 11.65
C SER A 178 -3.22 -6.67 10.15
N TYR A 179 -2.61 -7.72 9.62
CA TYR A 179 -2.73 -8.10 8.21
C TYR A 179 -4.18 -8.46 7.84
N ALA A 180 -4.93 -9.13 8.72
CA ALA A 180 -6.34 -9.42 8.46
C ALA A 180 -7.17 -8.13 8.39
N PHE A 181 -6.86 -7.11 9.21
CA PHE A 181 -7.47 -5.79 9.13
C PHE A 181 -7.10 -5.08 7.83
N LEU A 182 -5.81 -5.03 7.47
CA LEU A 182 -5.33 -4.40 6.24
C LEU A 182 -5.94 -5.05 5.00
N PHE A 183 -5.89 -6.38 4.92
CA PHE A 183 -6.52 -7.15 3.86
C PHE A 183 -8.04 -6.91 3.78
N SER A 184 -8.72 -6.72 4.92
CA SER A 184 -10.15 -6.40 4.91
C SER A 184 -10.42 -5.02 4.30
N VAL A 185 -9.57 -4.03 4.58
CA VAL A 185 -9.66 -2.68 3.97
C VAL A 185 -9.39 -2.76 2.46
N GLU A 186 -8.41 -3.56 2.04
CA GLU A 186 -8.09 -3.80 0.63
C GLU A 186 -9.23 -4.52 -0.09
N ALA A 187 -9.72 -5.63 0.45
CA ALA A 187 -10.82 -6.39 -0.11
C ALA A 187 -12.07 -5.51 -0.25
N PHE A 188 -12.35 -4.67 0.74
CA PHE A 188 -13.43 -3.69 0.67
C PHE A 188 -13.19 -2.65 -0.44
N THR A 189 -12.00 -2.09 -0.53
CA THR A 189 -11.66 -1.08 -1.56
C THR A 189 -11.68 -1.69 -2.96
N LEU A 190 -11.17 -2.91 -3.10
CA LEU A 190 -11.18 -3.70 -4.32
C LEU A 190 -12.60 -3.97 -4.78
N TYR A 191 -13.44 -4.51 -3.89
CA TYR A 191 -14.82 -4.83 -4.22
C TYR A 191 -15.62 -3.61 -4.70
N ASN A 192 -15.42 -2.44 -4.08
CA ASN A 192 -16.20 -1.23 -4.40
C ASN A 192 -15.62 -0.40 -5.57
N TYR A 193 -14.30 -0.38 -5.75
CA TYR A 193 -13.63 0.56 -6.66
C TYR A 193 -12.66 -0.10 -7.65
N GLY A 194 -12.14 -1.29 -7.35
CA GLY A 194 -11.12 -1.97 -8.15
C GLY A 194 -11.59 -3.27 -8.81
N TYR A 195 -12.87 -3.64 -8.68
CA TYR A 195 -13.36 -4.96 -9.11
C TYR A 195 -13.07 -5.24 -10.58
N ASN A 196 -13.32 -4.25 -11.45
CA ASN A 196 -13.06 -4.38 -12.88
C ASN A 196 -11.57 -4.54 -13.18
N ASP A 197 -10.70 -3.87 -12.41
CA ASP A 197 -9.24 -3.95 -12.58
C ASP A 197 -8.71 -5.33 -12.20
N PHE A 198 -9.31 -5.93 -11.17
CA PHE A 198 -8.93 -7.26 -10.70
C PHE A 198 -9.41 -8.36 -11.65
N ILE A 199 -10.64 -8.26 -12.17
CA ILE A 199 -11.18 -9.27 -13.07
C ILE A 199 -10.64 -9.08 -14.50
N TYR A 200 -10.41 -7.85 -14.94
CA TYR A 200 -9.94 -7.51 -16.28
C TYR A 200 -8.75 -6.53 -16.21
N PRO A 201 -7.53 -7.04 -16.00
CA PRO A 201 -6.35 -6.20 -15.80
C PRO A 201 -5.87 -5.50 -17.08
N LEU A 202 -6.53 -5.72 -18.22
CA LEU A 202 -6.13 -5.18 -19.53
C LEU A 202 -5.92 -3.66 -19.48
N CYS A 203 -6.75 -2.95 -18.72
CA CYS A 203 -6.80 -1.49 -18.71
C CYS A 203 -6.44 -0.88 -17.35
N ILE A 204 -5.68 -1.64 -16.54
CA ILE A 204 -5.22 -1.20 -15.22
C ILE A 204 -4.29 0.02 -15.30
N PHE A 205 -3.52 0.14 -16.39
CA PHE A 205 -2.58 1.24 -16.61
C PHE A 205 -3.21 2.46 -17.30
N LYS A 206 -4.48 2.39 -17.75
CA LYS A 206 -5.14 3.41 -18.59
C LYS A 206 -5.11 4.83 -18.00
N GLU A 207 -5.10 4.95 -16.68
CA GLU A 207 -5.07 6.25 -15.98
C GLU A 207 -3.66 6.84 -15.81
N ILE A 208 -2.60 6.10 -16.17
CA ILE A 208 -1.20 6.56 -16.08
C ILE A 208 -0.83 7.26 -17.38
N HIS A 209 -1.47 8.40 -17.60
CA HIS A 209 -1.15 9.29 -18.70
C HIS A 209 -0.79 10.66 -18.11
N PHE A 210 0.51 10.98 -18.11
CA PHE A 210 1.06 12.20 -17.51
C PHE A 210 0.61 13.44 -18.29
N ARG A 211 -0.51 14.02 -17.87
CA ARG A 211 -1.01 15.32 -18.33
C ARG A 211 -0.51 16.46 -17.43
N HIS A 212 -0.65 17.69 -17.90
CA HIS A 212 -0.43 18.86 -17.06
C HIS A 212 -1.35 18.79 -15.82
N GLY A 213 -0.79 18.98 -14.62
CA GLY A 213 -1.50 18.88 -13.35
C GLY A 213 -1.73 17.45 -12.84
N TYR A 214 -1.23 16.41 -13.52
CA TYR A 214 -1.43 15.01 -13.11
C TYR A 214 -1.07 14.74 -11.64
N PHE A 215 0.05 15.28 -11.17
CA PHE A 215 0.48 15.08 -9.79
C PHE A 215 -0.25 15.96 -8.78
N ASP A 216 -0.92 17.01 -9.24
CA ASP A 216 -1.68 17.93 -8.39
C ASP A 216 -3.11 17.44 -8.17
N ASP A 217 -3.58 16.48 -8.98
CA ASP A 217 -4.90 15.87 -8.82
C ASP A 217 -5.05 15.25 -7.42
N PRO A 218 -6.18 15.49 -6.73
CA PRO A 218 -6.38 14.97 -5.40
C PRO A 218 -6.42 13.43 -5.43
N THR A 219 -5.72 12.80 -4.50
CA THR A 219 -5.81 11.35 -4.33
C THR A 219 -7.21 11.00 -3.80
N PRO A 220 -7.95 10.06 -4.42
CA PRO A 220 -9.25 9.65 -3.91
C PRO A 220 -9.16 9.12 -2.48
N LEU A 221 -10.15 9.46 -1.65
CA LEU A 221 -10.11 9.26 -0.20
C LEU A 221 -9.88 7.80 0.20
N GLN A 222 -10.48 6.86 -0.54
CA GLN A 222 -10.34 5.41 -0.30
C GLN A 222 -8.89 4.94 -0.47
N TYR A 223 -8.21 5.41 -1.52
CA TYR A 223 -6.80 5.08 -1.75
C TYR A 223 -5.91 5.81 -0.74
N TYR A 224 -6.25 7.06 -0.40
CA TYR A 224 -5.52 7.79 0.62
C TYR A 224 -5.43 7.00 1.93
N TRP A 225 -6.57 6.61 2.50
CA TRP A 225 -6.60 5.86 3.75
C TRP A 225 -5.99 4.48 3.65
N LEU A 226 -6.19 3.78 2.53
CA LEU A 226 -5.54 2.49 2.27
C LEU A 226 -4.01 2.59 2.39
N TYR A 227 -3.41 3.59 1.74
CA TYR A 227 -1.97 3.82 1.83
C TYR A 227 -1.53 4.32 3.21
N MET A 228 -2.34 5.13 3.90
CA MET A 228 -2.00 5.59 5.25
C MET A 228 -1.99 4.42 6.24
N PHE A 229 -2.93 3.48 6.13
CA PHE A 229 -2.94 2.26 6.93
C PHE A 229 -1.73 1.39 6.63
N GLN A 230 -1.39 1.21 5.36
CA GLN A 230 -0.25 0.39 4.96
C GLN A 230 1.08 0.97 5.42
N ILE A 231 1.37 2.22 5.04
CA ILE A 231 2.62 2.89 5.45
C ILE A 231 2.68 2.97 6.99
N GLY A 232 1.59 3.28 7.66
CA GLY A 232 1.54 3.33 9.12
C GLY A 232 1.83 1.98 9.78
N TYR A 233 1.28 0.88 9.24
CA TYR A 233 1.60 -0.47 9.72
C TYR A 233 3.08 -0.82 9.48
N TYR A 234 3.63 -0.55 8.30
CA TYR A 234 5.05 -0.84 8.04
C TYR A 234 6.01 0.02 8.88
N VAL A 235 5.66 1.27 9.18
CA VAL A 235 6.40 2.10 10.15
C VAL A 235 6.31 1.52 11.56
N HIS A 236 5.13 1.08 11.99
CA HIS A 236 4.96 0.35 13.25
C HIS A 236 5.81 -0.93 13.28
N SER A 237 5.78 -1.73 12.21
CA SER A 237 6.48 -3.00 12.10
C SER A 237 8.00 -2.82 12.12
N PHE A 238 8.50 -1.76 11.48
CA PHE A 238 9.90 -1.34 11.59
C PHE A 238 10.30 -1.03 13.04
N TYR A 239 9.50 -0.20 13.74
CA TYR A 239 9.74 0.11 15.15
C TYR A 239 9.67 -1.14 16.04
N ALA A 240 8.69 -2.01 15.79
CA ALA A 240 8.50 -3.28 16.48
C ALA A 240 9.70 -4.20 16.32
N THR A 241 10.22 -4.36 15.10
CA THR A 241 11.40 -5.17 14.80
C THR A 241 12.64 -4.68 15.55
N ILE A 242 12.76 -3.37 15.79
CA ILE A 242 13.89 -2.80 16.54
C ILE A 242 13.73 -3.02 18.05
N ARG A 243 12.52 -2.83 18.59
CA ARG A 243 12.29 -2.65 20.04
C ARG A 243 11.45 -3.71 20.74
N LEU A 244 10.45 -4.25 20.05
CA LEU A 244 9.42 -5.11 20.65
C LEU A 244 9.71 -6.59 20.39
N ASP A 245 10.18 -6.90 19.18
CA ASP A 245 10.33 -8.27 18.70
C ASP A 245 11.64 -8.91 19.18
N VAL A 246 11.64 -10.24 19.19
CA VAL A 246 12.85 -11.01 19.52
C VAL A 246 13.83 -10.90 18.37
N LYS A 247 15.05 -10.43 18.65
CA LYS A 247 16.14 -10.36 17.67
C LYS A 247 16.45 -11.76 17.13
N ARG A 248 16.53 -11.86 15.81
CA ARG A 248 16.87 -13.08 15.05
C ARG A 248 18.03 -12.77 14.10
N LYS A 249 18.61 -13.80 13.48
CA LYS A 249 19.75 -13.65 12.56
C LYS A 249 19.39 -12.83 11.30
N ASP A 250 18.13 -12.85 10.90
CA ASP A 250 17.53 -12.17 9.75
C ASP A 250 16.95 -10.78 10.08
N THR A 251 17.10 -10.28 11.31
CA THR A 251 16.52 -8.98 11.70
C THR A 251 16.93 -7.82 10.79
N TYR A 252 18.18 -7.76 10.33
CA TYR A 252 18.63 -6.68 9.43
C TYR A 252 17.98 -6.78 8.04
N VAL A 253 17.78 -7.99 7.55
CA VAL A 253 17.10 -8.22 6.26
C VAL A 253 15.65 -7.73 6.35
N ILE A 254 14.96 -8.04 7.45
CA ILE A 254 13.58 -7.57 7.69
C ILE A 254 13.52 -6.04 7.83
N LEU A 255 14.50 -5.41 8.49
CA LEU A 255 14.56 -3.94 8.57
C LEU A 255 14.75 -3.28 7.21
N ILE A 256 15.66 -3.80 6.38
CA ILE A 256 15.86 -3.31 5.01
C ILE A 256 14.59 -3.53 4.20
N HIS A 257 13.95 -4.70 4.33
CA HIS A 257 12.68 -4.98 3.69
C HIS A 257 11.62 -3.93 4.05
N HIS A 258 11.43 -3.60 5.32
CA HIS A 258 10.48 -2.56 5.72
C HIS A 258 10.81 -1.19 5.11
N VAL A 259 12.09 -0.80 5.04
CA VAL A 259 12.51 0.45 4.39
C VAL A 259 12.15 0.43 2.90
N LEU A 260 12.42 -0.67 2.22
CA LEU A 260 12.08 -0.84 0.80
C LEU A 260 10.57 -0.83 0.58
N THR A 261 9.79 -1.53 1.41
CA THR A 261 8.33 -1.55 1.28
C THR A 261 7.71 -0.17 1.53
N ILE A 262 8.21 0.59 2.52
CA ILE A 262 7.78 1.98 2.75
C ILE A 262 8.15 2.87 1.56
N ALA A 263 9.33 2.69 0.98
CA ALA A 263 9.75 3.43 -0.21
C ALA A 263 8.89 3.10 -1.43
N LEU A 264 8.57 1.83 -1.66
CA LEU A 264 7.70 1.38 -2.76
C LEU A 264 6.25 1.86 -2.58
N LEU A 265 5.71 1.78 -1.37
CA LEU A 265 4.40 2.34 -1.03
C LEU A 265 4.36 3.85 -1.26
N SER A 266 5.40 4.57 -0.83
CA SER A 266 5.51 6.02 -1.04
C SER A 266 5.59 6.36 -2.53
N PHE A 267 6.43 5.65 -3.28
CA PHE A 267 6.54 5.83 -4.73
C PHE A 267 5.19 5.60 -5.40
N SER A 268 4.52 4.49 -5.10
CA SER A 268 3.21 4.16 -5.67
C SER A 268 2.13 5.19 -5.33
N PHE A 269 2.15 5.74 -4.10
CA PHE A 269 1.23 6.79 -3.66
C PHE A 269 1.45 8.11 -4.42
N PHE A 270 2.68 8.63 -4.46
CA PHE A 270 2.97 9.91 -5.12
C PHE A 270 2.93 9.82 -6.64
N ALA A 271 3.27 8.65 -7.21
CA ALA A 271 3.14 8.38 -8.65
C ALA A 271 1.69 8.14 -9.08
N LYS A 272 0.73 8.14 -8.14
CA LYS A 272 -0.70 7.91 -8.37
C LYS A 272 -1.02 6.52 -8.92
N PHE A 273 -0.16 5.53 -8.66
CA PHE A 273 -0.32 4.13 -9.08
C PHE A 273 -1.29 3.37 -8.16
N HIS A 274 -2.34 4.02 -7.68
CA HIS A 274 -3.19 3.49 -6.61
C HIS A 274 -3.93 2.21 -7.00
N ARG A 275 -4.45 2.13 -8.23
CA ARG A 275 -5.15 0.95 -8.77
C ARG A 275 -4.23 -0.28 -8.81
N ILE A 276 -3.01 -0.09 -9.30
CA ILE A 276 -1.98 -1.15 -9.34
C ILE A 276 -1.54 -1.52 -7.94
N GLY A 277 -1.23 -0.52 -7.09
CA GLY A 277 -0.80 -0.76 -5.72
C GLY A 277 -1.85 -1.50 -4.90
N LEU A 278 -3.15 -1.23 -5.10
CA LEU A 278 -4.22 -2.01 -4.48
C LEU A 278 -4.19 -3.48 -4.89
N MET A 279 -3.93 -3.80 -6.17
CA MET A 279 -3.81 -5.20 -6.62
C MET A 279 -2.62 -5.90 -5.96
N VAL A 280 -1.46 -5.23 -5.97
CA VAL A 280 -0.23 -5.76 -5.38
C VAL A 280 -0.44 -6.02 -3.89
N LEU A 281 -1.00 -5.07 -3.16
CA LEU A 281 -1.28 -5.21 -1.73
C LEU A 281 -2.24 -6.36 -1.44
N PHE A 282 -3.38 -6.41 -2.15
CA PHE A 282 -4.37 -7.47 -1.97
C PHE A 282 -3.80 -8.87 -2.18
N LEU A 283 -2.95 -9.05 -3.18
CA LEU A 283 -2.32 -10.34 -3.49
C LEU A 283 -1.22 -10.71 -2.49
N HIS A 284 -0.45 -9.73 -2.00
CA HIS A 284 0.63 -9.98 -1.04
C HIS A 284 0.11 -10.20 0.39
N ASP A 285 -0.79 -9.35 0.87
CA ASP A 285 -1.17 -9.30 2.29
C ASP A 285 -1.98 -10.53 2.72
N ILE A 286 -2.74 -11.17 1.82
CA ILE A 286 -3.45 -12.42 2.13
C ILE A 286 -2.50 -13.55 2.53
N SER A 287 -1.34 -13.63 1.88
CA SER A 287 -0.31 -14.63 2.18
C SER A 287 0.28 -14.40 3.58
N ASP A 288 0.47 -13.15 3.98
CA ASP A 288 1.00 -12.80 5.30
C ASP A 288 -0.01 -13.12 6.43
N VAL A 289 -1.31 -12.97 6.20
CA VAL A 289 -2.35 -13.43 7.16
C VAL A 289 -2.19 -14.92 7.44
N ILE A 290 -2.05 -15.72 6.38
CA ILE A 290 -1.95 -17.20 6.47
C ILE A 290 -0.65 -17.60 7.17
N LEU A 291 0.47 -16.97 6.81
CA LEU A 291 1.78 -17.24 7.39
C LEU A 291 1.84 -16.92 8.88
N GLU A 292 1.38 -15.73 9.28
CA GLU A 292 1.43 -15.28 10.67
C GLU A 292 0.47 -16.08 11.55
N LEU A 293 -0.68 -16.50 11.02
CA LEU A 293 -1.60 -17.40 11.70
C LEU A 293 -0.93 -18.75 11.97
N GLY A 294 -0.27 -19.34 10.97
CA GLY A 294 0.49 -20.58 11.12
C GLY A 294 1.58 -20.47 12.20
N LYS A 295 2.36 -19.38 12.19
CA LYS A 295 3.39 -19.10 13.23
C LYS A 295 2.77 -19.02 14.63
N PHE A 296 1.60 -18.39 14.76
CA PHE A 296 0.90 -18.31 16.04
C PHE A 296 0.46 -19.69 16.54
N LEU A 297 -0.11 -20.54 15.68
CA LEU A 297 -0.51 -21.91 16.04
C LEU A 297 0.68 -22.76 16.49
N ILE A 298 1.84 -22.64 15.83
CA ILE A 298 3.08 -23.29 16.27
C ILE A 298 3.54 -22.76 17.64
N ALA A 299 3.38 -21.46 17.91
CA ALA A 299 3.71 -20.91 19.22
C ALA A 299 2.77 -21.40 20.33
N LEU A 300 1.49 -21.67 20.02
CA LEU A 300 0.55 -22.29 20.94
C LEU A 300 0.95 -23.74 21.28
N ARG A 301 1.42 -24.52 20.30
CA ARG A 301 1.80 -25.95 20.47
C ARG A 301 2.61 -26.20 21.74
N SER A 302 3.64 -25.40 22.02
CA SER A 302 4.54 -25.59 23.17
C SER A 302 3.86 -25.45 24.54
N ASN A 303 2.70 -24.76 24.62
CA ASN A 303 1.99 -24.50 25.86
C ASN A 303 0.66 -25.30 25.97
N TYR A 304 0.33 -26.09 24.93
CA TYR A 304 -0.91 -26.87 24.82
C TYR A 304 -0.61 -28.30 24.31
N PRO A 305 -0.03 -29.17 25.14
CA PRO A 305 0.37 -30.53 24.74
C PRO A 305 -0.83 -31.38 24.28
N GLU A 306 -2.01 -31.19 24.88
CA GLU A 306 -3.25 -31.89 24.52
C GLU A 306 -3.67 -31.66 23.06
N TYR A 307 -3.40 -30.47 22.52
CA TYR A 307 -3.75 -30.09 21.14
C TYR A 307 -2.54 -30.02 20.22
N ALA A 308 -1.36 -30.45 20.67
CA ALA A 308 -0.10 -30.21 19.97
C ALA A 308 -0.10 -30.80 18.55
N SER A 309 -0.59 -32.03 18.40
CA SER A 309 -0.68 -32.71 17.09
C SER A 309 -1.63 -31.98 16.15
N THR A 310 -2.83 -31.59 16.61
CA THR A 310 -3.81 -30.86 15.80
C THR A 310 -3.28 -29.49 15.38
N LEU A 311 -2.68 -28.73 16.30
CA LEU A 311 -2.10 -27.42 16.02
C LEU A 311 -0.96 -27.50 14.99
N GLU A 312 -0.14 -28.55 15.05
CA GLU A 312 0.93 -28.79 14.08
C GLU A 312 0.39 -29.14 12.70
N HIS A 313 -0.62 -30.01 12.60
CA HIS A 313 -1.26 -30.33 11.32
C HIS A 313 -1.89 -29.10 10.67
N VAL A 314 -2.64 -28.29 11.43
CA VAL A 314 -3.26 -27.06 10.92
C VAL A 314 -2.21 -26.06 10.49
N ALA A 315 -1.14 -25.86 11.28
CA ALA A 315 -0.06 -24.96 10.91
C ALA A 315 0.68 -25.40 9.65
N ASN A 316 0.93 -26.70 9.47
CA ASN A 316 1.57 -27.23 8.27
C ASN A 316 0.66 -27.08 7.04
N PHE A 317 -0.65 -27.26 7.20
CA PHE A 317 -1.62 -27.01 6.14
C PHE A 317 -1.66 -25.52 5.74
N LEU A 318 -1.68 -24.60 6.71
CA LEU A 318 -1.59 -23.16 6.44
C LEU A 318 -0.26 -22.81 5.76
N PHE A 319 0.84 -23.43 6.17
CA PHE A 319 2.13 -23.24 5.51
C PHE A 319 2.12 -23.71 4.06
N ALA A 320 1.45 -24.84 3.76
CA ALA A 320 1.27 -25.29 2.38
C ALA A 320 0.43 -24.30 1.55
N ILE A 321 -0.65 -23.75 2.13
CA ILE A 321 -1.45 -22.70 1.45
C ILE A 321 -0.60 -21.46 1.20
N PHE A 322 0.18 -21.01 2.20
CA PHE A 322 1.09 -19.88 2.05
C PHE A 322 2.09 -20.08 0.91
N VAL A 323 2.69 -21.28 0.81
CA VAL A 323 3.63 -21.61 -0.29
C VAL A 323 2.95 -21.63 -1.66
N LEU A 324 1.65 -21.96 -1.73
CA LEU A 324 0.89 -21.91 -2.97
C LEU A 324 0.41 -20.50 -3.34
N SER A 325 0.20 -19.63 -2.35
CA SER A 325 -0.31 -18.27 -2.57
C SER A 325 0.78 -17.23 -2.77
N TRP A 326 2.02 -17.50 -2.35
CA TRP A 326 3.20 -16.66 -2.52
C TRP A 326 3.93 -17.01 -3.82
#